data_AF-A0A8C1S5B1-F1
#
_entry.id   AF-A0A8C1S5B1-F1
#
_cell.length_a   1.000
_cell.length_b   1.000
_cell.length_c   1.000
_cell.angle_alpha   90.00
_cell.angle_beta   90.00
_cell.angle_gamma   90.00
#
_symmetry.space_group_name_H-M   'P 1'
#
loop_
_entity.id
_entity.type
_entity.pdbx_description
1 polymer ?
#
loop_
_entity_poly.entity_id
_entity_poly.type
_entity_poly.pdbx_seq_one_letter_code
_entity_poly.pdbx_strand_id
1 'polypeptide(L)'
;GPKAACVCSFYVATWYSYLSVDPCNNYTVLDEPRRSINNTNFLQSPPSYKCDTSVTWSGWYRLFINGLSAHMPETCVDIGHCDTATTLWIRGGHPTVEDGVVTRDVCGHWNNYCCFFWSFPIQVKACPGNYYVYELISPAVYCSGYCAGNYIYMSSFYTFMTFVLSVPHSHTYSTIILCQGNIFKL
;
A
#
# COMPACT_ATOMS: atom_id res chain seq x y z
N GLY A 1 10.64 -53.57 38.54
CA GLY A 1 11.72 -52.58 38.44
C GLY A 1 11.17 -51.32 37.79
N PRO A 2 11.58 -50.12 38.22
CA PRO A 2 10.94 -48.86 37.81
C PRO A 2 11.19 -48.55 36.33
N LYS A 3 10.14 -48.07 35.66
CA LYS A 3 10.16 -47.58 34.28
C LYS A 3 10.92 -46.26 34.23
N ALA A 4 11.85 -46.11 33.31
CA ALA A 4 12.52 -44.84 33.05
C ALA A 4 11.48 -43.81 32.59
N ALA A 5 11.45 -42.66 33.26
CA ALA A 5 10.74 -41.48 32.80
C ALA A 5 11.77 -40.51 32.21
N CYS A 6 11.58 -40.09 30.96
CA CYS A 6 12.31 -38.95 30.41
C CYS A 6 11.73 -37.68 31.01
N VAL A 7 12.56 -36.94 31.77
CA VAL A 7 12.25 -35.58 32.19
C VAL A 7 12.70 -34.64 31.07
N CYS A 8 11.76 -34.07 30.31
CA CYS A 8 12.08 -32.93 29.46
C CYS A 8 12.27 -31.71 30.35
N SER A 9 13.50 -31.25 30.50
CA SER A 9 13.79 -29.96 31.13
C SER A 9 13.23 -28.84 30.25
N PHE A 10 12.25 -28.11 30.78
CA PHE A 10 11.79 -26.85 30.20
C PHE A 10 12.90 -25.81 30.34
N TYR A 11 13.79 -25.73 29.35
CA TYR A 11 14.60 -24.53 29.19
C TYR A 11 13.68 -23.44 28.66
N VAL A 12 13.08 -22.67 29.57
CA VAL A 12 12.53 -21.36 29.20
C VAL A 12 13.73 -20.52 28.82
N ALA A 13 14.10 -20.56 27.54
CA ALA A 13 14.99 -19.59 26.99
C ALA A 13 14.28 -18.24 27.12
N THR A 14 14.73 -17.45 28.09
CA THR A 14 14.34 -16.05 28.25
C THR A 14 14.93 -15.29 27.08
N TRP A 15 14.29 -15.40 25.91
CA TRP A 15 14.60 -14.61 24.74
C TRP A 15 14.12 -13.19 25.03
N TYR A 16 15.00 -12.35 25.56
CA TYR A 16 14.99 -10.95 25.16
C TYR A 16 15.28 -10.95 23.64
N SER A 17 14.26 -11.26 22.83
CA SER A 17 14.21 -10.70 21.49
C SER A 17 14.26 -9.20 21.73
N TYR A 18 15.24 -8.54 21.15
CA TYR A 18 15.18 -7.11 20.95
C TYR A 18 13.77 -6.83 20.41
N LEU A 19 12.93 -6.17 21.21
CA LEU A 19 11.52 -5.98 20.90
C LEU A 19 11.46 -5.11 19.64
N SER A 20 11.50 -5.72 18.46
CA SER A 20 11.31 -5.00 17.21
C SER A 20 9.87 -4.51 17.28
N VAL A 21 9.71 -3.24 17.63
CA VAL A 21 8.39 -2.65 17.79
C VAL A 21 7.69 -2.82 16.46
N ASP A 22 6.56 -3.53 16.47
CA ASP A 22 5.82 -3.81 15.24
C ASP A 22 5.47 -2.46 14.59
N PRO A 23 5.90 -2.20 13.34
CA PRO A 23 5.66 -0.92 12.69
C PRO A 23 4.18 -0.66 12.42
N CYS A 24 3.28 -1.64 12.58
CA CYS A 24 1.83 -1.43 12.61
C CYS A 24 1.37 -0.71 13.89
N ASN A 25 2.17 -0.72 14.96
CA ASN A 25 1.86 -0.08 16.24
C ASN A 25 2.76 1.13 16.53
N ASN A 26 3.80 1.36 15.72
CA ASN A 26 4.73 2.47 15.89
C ASN A 26 5.16 3.01 14.52
N TYR A 27 4.45 4.05 14.08
CA TYR A 27 4.70 4.74 12.82
C TYR A 27 4.43 6.24 12.98
N THR A 28 5.04 7.02 12.10
CA THR A 28 4.76 8.44 11.93
C THR A 28 3.61 8.62 10.94
N VAL A 29 2.65 9.48 11.27
CA VAL A 29 1.60 9.88 10.33
C VAL A 29 2.18 10.86 9.32
N LEU A 30 2.06 10.54 8.03
CA LEU A 30 2.42 11.42 6.93
C LEU A 30 1.14 11.84 6.19
N ASP A 31 0.53 12.93 6.67
CA ASP A 31 -0.67 13.53 6.10
C ASP A 31 -0.31 14.83 5.37
N GLU A 32 0.08 14.69 4.11
CA GLU A 32 0.52 15.81 3.28
C GLU A 32 -0.31 15.84 1.99
N PRO A 33 -1.34 16.71 1.89
CA PRO A 33 -2.25 16.74 0.73
C PRO A 33 -1.54 16.95 -0.61
N ARG A 34 -0.36 17.58 -0.59
CA ARG A 34 0.51 17.74 -1.76
C ARG A 34 0.87 16.42 -2.45
N ARG A 35 0.93 15.32 -1.70
CA ARG A 35 1.28 13.96 -2.19
C ARG A 35 0.15 13.28 -2.94
N SER A 36 -1.05 13.86 -2.92
CA SER A 36 -2.22 13.26 -3.54
C SER A 36 -1.99 13.00 -5.03
N ILE A 37 -2.39 11.80 -5.48
CA ILE A 37 -2.48 11.51 -6.92
C ILE A 37 -3.49 12.43 -7.64
N ASN A 38 -4.37 13.12 -6.92
CA ASN A 38 -5.29 14.11 -7.51
C ASN A 38 -4.74 15.53 -7.48
N ASN A 39 -3.57 15.76 -6.86
CA ASN A 39 -2.94 17.06 -6.83
C ASN A 39 -2.21 17.32 -8.16
N THR A 40 -2.95 17.82 -9.14
CA THR A 40 -2.43 18.19 -10.46
C THR A 40 -1.80 19.58 -10.41
N ASN A 41 -0.51 19.65 -10.70
CA ASN A 41 0.27 20.88 -10.74
C ASN A 41 1.19 20.88 -11.97
N PHE A 42 0.61 20.72 -13.15
CA PHE A 42 1.32 20.82 -14.44
C PHE A 42 1.97 22.20 -14.67
N LEU A 43 1.45 23.25 -14.02
CA LEU A 43 1.94 24.63 -14.16
C LEU A 43 3.10 24.95 -13.21
N GLN A 44 3.37 24.07 -12.26
CA GLN A 44 4.48 24.28 -11.34
C GLN A 44 5.79 23.88 -12.02
N SER A 45 6.83 24.67 -11.79
CA SER A 45 8.20 24.44 -12.23
C SER A 45 9.12 24.62 -11.02
N PRO A 46 10.36 24.08 -11.02
CA PRO A 46 11.30 24.36 -9.94
C PRO A 46 11.44 25.89 -9.79
N PRO A 47 11.15 26.50 -8.62
CA PRO A 47 11.40 26.03 -7.25
C PRO A 47 10.16 25.71 -6.39
N SER A 48 8.96 25.59 -6.96
CA SER A 48 7.74 25.41 -6.16
C SER A 48 7.50 23.96 -5.69
N TYR A 49 8.07 22.98 -6.39
CA TYR A 49 7.94 21.56 -6.07
C TYR A 49 8.41 21.22 -4.66
N LYS A 50 7.74 20.24 -4.05
CA LYS A 50 8.05 19.68 -2.73
C LYS A 50 8.65 18.31 -2.91
N CYS A 51 9.94 18.29 -3.21
CA CYS A 51 10.72 17.10 -3.45
C CYS A 51 10.99 16.33 -2.15
N ASP A 52 10.94 14.99 -2.17
CA ASP A 52 11.30 14.15 -1.03
C ASP A 52 12.80 13.93 -0.86
N THR A 53 13.60 14.39 -1.83
CA THR A 53 15.07 14.36 -1.79
C THR A 53 15.67 15.25 -0.70
N SER A 54 14.90 16.21 -0.17
CA SER A 54 15.30 17.10 0.93
C SER A 54 14.70 16.70 2.28
N VAL A 55 13.89 15.64 2.32
CA VAL A 55 13.27 15.14 3.54
C VAL A 55 14.23 14.18 4.24
N THR A 56 14.42 14.35 5.54
CA THR A 56 15.15 13.39 6.37
C THR A 56 14.19 12.28 6.79
N TRP A 57 14.28 11.14 6.13
CA TRP A 57 13.44 9.97 6.41
C TRP A 57 14.01 9.15 7.55
N SER A 58 13.15 8.73 8.49
CA SER A 58 13.52 7.84 9.58
C SER A 58 12.31 7.08 10.12
N GLY A 59 12.44 5.75 10.19
CA GLY A 59 11.41 4.87 10.69
C GLY A 59 10.26 4.64 9.71
N TRP A 60 9.11 4.24 10.26
CA TRP A 60 7.95 3.81 9.49
C TRP A 60 6.92 4.92 9.36
N TYR A 61 6.28 5.00 8.21
CA TYR A 61 5.29 6.01 7.88
C TYR A 61 3.97 5.38 7.46
N ARG A 62 2.86 5.97 7.91
CA ARG A 62 1.52 5.68 7.40
C ARG A 62 1.01 6.89 6.63
N LEU A 63 0.57 6.67 5.40
CA LEU A 63 0.16 7.73 4.49
C LEU A 63 -1.31 8.12 4.73
N PHE A 64 -1.58 9.41 4.70
CA PHE A 64 -2.92 9.98 4.71
C PHE A 64 -3.01 11.13 3.70
N ILE A 65 -4.22 11.41 3.23
CA ILE A 65 -4.56 12.60 2.45
C ILE A 65 -5.78 13.25 3.10
N ASN A 66 -5.60 14.43 3.69
CA ASN A 66 -6.66 15.17 4.39
C ASN A 66 -7.30 14.33 5.52
N GLY A 67 -6.50 13.64 6.32
CA GLY A 67 -6.95 12.77 7.40
C GLY A 67 -7.55 11.43 6.97
N LEU A 68 -7.66 11.17 5.66
CA LEU A 68 -8.17 9.91 5.12
C LEU A 68 -7.01 8.94 4.83
N SER A 69 -7.16 7.68 5.25
CA SER A 69 -6.14 6.64 5.04
C SER A 69 -5.81 6.54 3.56
N ALA A 70 -4.52 6.56 3.21
CA ALA A 70 -4.03 6.46 1.84
C ALA A 70 -2.88 5.44 1.76
N HIS A 71 -2.51 5.08 0.55
CA HIS A 71 -1.36 4.22 0.27
C HIS A 71 -0.62 4.72 -0.96
N MET A 72 0.62 4.27 -1.14
CA MET A 72 1.32 4.51 -2.39
C MET A 72 0.54 3.87 -3.55
N PRO A 73 0.50 4.47 -4.73
CA PRO A 73 -0.19 3.87 -5.87
C PRO A 73 0.56 2.62 -6.36
N GLU A 74 -0.19 1.59 -6.77
CA GLU A 74 0.34 0.35 -7.38
C GLU A 74 0.42 0.43 -8.91
N THR A 75 -0.12 1.50 -9.47
CA THR A 75 -0.09 1.82 -10.89
C THR A 75 0.64 3.13 -11.10
N CYS A 76 1.09 3.33 -12.33
CA CYS A 76 1.79 4.54 -12.71
C CYS A 76 0.92 5.79 -12.48
N VAL A 77 1.53 6.80 -11.87
CA VAL A 77 0.95 8.14 -11.74
C VAL A 77 1.58 9.04 -12.78
N ASP A 78 0.78 9.81 -13.50
CA ASP A 78 1.28 10.72 -14.52
C ASP A 78 2.19 11.81 -13.94
N ILE A 79 3.08 12.36 -14.79
CA ILE A 79 3.90 13.52 -14.44
C ILE A 79 3.02 14.73 -14.11
N GLY A 80 3.53 15.64 -13.28
CA GLY A 80 2.76 16.83 -12.87
C GLY A 80 1.77 16.56 -11.74
N HIS A 81 1.83 15.40 -11.09
CA HIS A 81 1.07 15.06 -9.89
C HIS A 81 1.97 15.07 -8.65
N CYS A 82 1.35 14.96 -7.46
CA CYS A 82 2.04 14.79 -6.17
C CYS A 82 3.05 15.89 -5.82
N ASP A 83 2.90 17.07 -6.44
CA ASP A 83 3.72 18.27 -6.25
C ASP A 83 5.23 18.03 -6.43
N THR A 84 5.58 17.17 -7.39
CA THR A 84 6.94 16.71 -7.65
C THR A 84 7.21 16.67 -9.15
N ALA A 85 8.49 16.69 -9.52
CA ALA A 85 8.89 16.57 -10.92
C ALA A 85 8.80 15.09 -11.37
N THR A 86 9.30 14.17 -10.53
CA THR A 86 9.20 12.72 -10.74
C THR A 86 8.22 12.11 -9.74
N THR A 87 7.15 11.47 -10.22
CA THR A 87 6.16 10.80 -9.37
C THR A 87 6.61 9.37 -9.05
N LEU A 88 6.62 9.02 -7.76
CA LEU A 88 7.05 7.70 -7.29
C LEU A 88 5.84 6.83 -6.90
N TRP A 89 5.85 5.58 -7.37
CA TRP A 89 4.80 4.59 -7.17
C TRP A 89 5.40 3.18 -6.95
N ILE A 90 4.65 2.27 -6.31
CA ILE A 90 5.13 0.92 -5.98
C ILE A 90 4.90 -0.02 -7.16
N ARG A 91 5.93 -0.79 -7.50
CA ARG A 91 5.83 -1.88 -8.47
C ARG A 91 5.60 -3.22 -7.78
N GLY A 92 4.70 -4.03 -8.33
CA GLY A 92 4.40 -5.37 -7.80
C GLY A 92 3.35 -5.38 -6.69
N GLY A 93 2.62 -4.28 -6.50
CA GLY A 93 1.51 -4.15 -5.55
C GLY A 93 1.97 -4.03 -4.09
N HIS A 94 1.03 -4.11 -3.15
CA HIS A 94 1.30 -4.21 -1.72
C HIS A 94 1.31 -5.67 -1.23
N PRO A 95 1.96 -5.96 -0.08
CA PRO A 95 1.87 -7.26 0.59
C PRO A 95 0.47 -7.55 1.16
N THR A 96 0.22 -8.81 1.53
CA THR A 96 -0.83 -9.17 2.49
C THR A 96 -0.30 -9.13 3.93
N VAL A 97 -1.18 -9.28 4.93
CA VAL A 97 -0.78 -9.25 6.35
C VAL A 97 0.15 -10.41 6.68
N GLU A 98 -0.03 -11.56 6.02
CA GLU A 98 0.73 -12.80 6.23
C GLU A 98 2.16 -12.70 5.69
N ASP A 99 2.40 -11.84 4.69
CA ASP A 99 3.72 -11.64 4.09
C ASP A 99 4.71 -10.96 5.05
N GLY A 100 4.21 -10.26 6.07
CA GLY A 100 5.04 -9.51 7.01
C GLY A 100 5.71 -8.28 6.36
N VAL A 101 6.97 -8.03 6.72
CA VAL A 101 7.77 -6.96 6.10
C VAL A 101 8.38 -7.49 4.81
N VAL A 102 8.07 -6.83 3.69
CA VAL A 102 8.61 -7.17 2.37
C VAL A 102 9.30 -5.97 1.74
N THR A 103 10.25 -6.25 0.87
CA THR A 103 10.86 -5.23 0.01
C THR A 103 10.01 -5.03 -1.23
N ARG A 104 9.74 -3.77 -1.61
CA ARG A 104 9.09 -3.42 -2.88
C ARG A 104 9.91 -2.42 -3.66
N ASP A 105 9.98 -2.65 -4.96
CA ASP A 105 10.61 -1.71 -5.89
C ASP A 105 9.71 -0.48 -6.08
N VAL A 106 10.36 0.68 -6.16
CA VAL A 106 9.71 1.96 -6.48
C VAL A 106 10.12 2.39 -7.89
N CYS A 107 9.13 2.75 -8.69
CA CYS A 107 9.28 3.30 -10.03
C CYS A 107 9.09 4.81 -10.02
N GLY A 108 9.93 5.54 -10.78
CA GLY A 108 9.75 6.96 -11.04
C GLY A 108 9.26 7.23 -12.46
N HIS A 109 8.11 7.89 -12.61
CA HIS A 109 7.63 8.35 -13.91
C HIS A 109 8.30 9.68 -14.26
N TRP A 110 8.99 9.68 -15.40
CA TRP A 110 9.61 10.87 -15.98
C TRP A 110 9.60 10.77 -17.51
N ASN A 111 9.61 11.91 -18.21
CA ASN A 111 9.72 11.97 -19.67
C ASN A 111 8.69 11.06 -20.42
N ASN A 112 7.46 10.97 -19.90
CA ASN A 112 6.39 10.09 -20.40
C ASN A 112 6.70 8.58 -20.37
N TYR A 113 7.72 8.16 -19.62
CA TYR A 113 8.01 6.76 -19.35
C TYR A 113 7.68 6.46 -17.88
N CYS A 114 6.66 5.63 -17.66
CA CYS A 114 6.11 5.33 -16.33
C CYS A 114 7.12 4.82 -15.29
N CYS A 115 8.19 4.16 -15.73
CA CYS A 115 9.27 3.70 -14.87
C CYS A 115 10.60 4.03 -15.55
N PHE A 116 10.82 5.32 -15.80
CA PHE A 116 12.06 5.84 -16.38
C PHE A 116 13.23 5.64 -15.42
N PHE A 117 13.01 5.98 -14.15
CA PHE A 117 13.98 5.75 -13.09
C PHE A 117 13.66 4.48 -12.33
N TRP A 118 14.69 3.64 -12.18
CA TRP A 118 14.61 2.39 -11.45
C TRP A 118 15.25 2.48 -10.06
N SER A 119 14.51 1.95 -9.10
CA SER A 119 14.96 1.31 -7.86
C SER A 119 15.65 2.19 -6.81
N PHE A 120 14.83 2.65 -5.86
CA PHE A 120 15.18 2.73 -4.45
C PHE A 120 14.22 1.80 -3.71
N PRO A 121 14.62 0.54 -3.42
CA PRO A 121 13.71 -0.40 -2.78
C PRO A 121 13.37 0.11 -1.38
N ILE A 122 12.10 0.00 -1.01
CA ILE A 122 11.58 0.36 0.31
C ILE A 122 11.03 -0.88 1.00
N GLN A 123 10.98 -0.84 2.34
CA GLN A 123 10.27 -1.87 3.10
C GLN A 123 8.80 -1.47 3.24
N VAL A 124 7.91 -2.45 3.08
CA VAL A 124 6.46 -2.28 3.18
C VAL A 124 5.89 -3.40 4.03
N LYS A 125 4.93 -3.06 4.88
CA LYS A 125 4.16 -4.05 5.66
C LYS A 125 2.68 -3.73 5.58
N ALA A 126 1.87 -4.77 5.38
CA ALA A 126 0.41 -4.68 5.54
C ALA A 126 0.04 -4.90 7.01
N CYS A 127 -0.88 -4.09 7.52
CA CYS A 127 -1.29 -4.12 8.91
C CYS A 127 -2.75 -4.52 9.07
N PRO A 128 -3.12 -5.17 10.19
CA PRO A 128 -4.51 -5.37 10.56
C PRO A 128 -5.27 -4.05 10.54
N GLY A 129 -6.46 -4.02 9.94
CA GLY A 129 -7.21 -2.77 9.73
C GLY A 129 -7.07 -2.15 8.34
N ASN A 130 -6.52 -2.90 7.37
CA ASN A 130 -6.49 -2.55 5.95
C ASN A 130 -5.73 -1.25 5.64
N TYR A 131 -4.49 -1.17 6.14
CA TYR A 131 -3.56 -0.10 5.80
C TYR A 131 -2.13 -0.64 5.71
N TYR A 132 -1.26 0.19 5.16
CA TYR A 132 0.14 -0.12 4.96
C TYR A 132 1.03 0.87 5.70
N VAL A 133 2.19 0.39 6.11
CA VAL A 133 3.27 1.21 6.64
C VAL A 133 4.52 1.01 5.77
N TYR A 134 5.26 2.09 5.61
CA TYR A 134 6.40 2.15 4.69
C TYR A 134 7.64 2.65 5.43
N GLU A 135 8.74 1.95 5.30
CA GLU A 135 10.06 2.49 5.63
C GLU A 135 10.57 3.24 4.40
N LEU A 136 10.12 4.49 4.28
CA LEU A 136 10.51 5.37 3.18
C LEU A 136 11.96 5.81 3.37
N ILE A 137 12.68 5.99 2.26
CA ILE A 137 14.06 6.45 2.24
C ILE A 137 14.17 7.67 1.34
N SER A 138 15.26 8.43 1.46
CA SER A 138 15.50 9.52 0.51
C SER A 138 15.68 8.94 -0.90
N PRO A 139 14.85 9.31 -1.88
CA PRO A 139 15.09 8.90 -3.26
C PRO A 139 16.39 9.53 -3.76
N ALA A 140 17.16 8.85 -4.61
CA ALA A 140 18.34 9.43 -5.26
C ALA A 140 18.05 10.03 -6.66
N VAL A 141 16.76 10.24 -7.00
CA VAL A 141 16.33 10.86 -8.25
C VAL A 141 15.98 12.32 -8.00
N TYR A 142 16.40 13.21 -8.93
CA TYR A 142 16.12 14.64 -8.80
C TYR A 142 14.63 14.92 -8.68
N CYS A 143 14.31 15.75 -7.69
CA CYS A 143 12.96 16.18 -7.34
C CYS A 143 11.88 15.12 -7.56
N SER A 144 12.03 14.00 -6.85
CA SER A 144 11.04 12.93 -6.81
C SER A 144 10.23 12.96 -5.52
N GLY A 145 9.01 12.44 -5.56
CA GLY A 145 8.12 12.41 -4.41
C GLY A 145 7.23 11.17 -4.38
N TYR A 146 7.12 10.56 -3.21
CA TYR A 146 6.20 9.44 -2.94
C TYR A 146 4.76 9.94 -3.01
N CYS A 147 4.06 9.49 -4.06
CA CYS A 147 2.64 9.74 -4.24
C CYS A 147 1.83 8.93 -3.22
N ALA A 148 0.66 9.45 -2.88
CA ALA A 148 -0.31 8.76 -2.04
C ALA A 148 -1.73 8.99 -2.56
N GLY A 149 -2.57 7.97 -2.48
CA GLY A 149 -3.98 8.09 -2.82
C GLY A 149 -4.64 6.73 -2.93
N ASN A 150 -5.97 6.73 -2.85
CA ASN A 150 -6.76 5.54 -3.12
C ASN A 150 -7.38 5.68 -4.51
N TYR A 151 -7.02 4.81 -5.46
CA TYR A 151 -7.74 4.71 -6.74
C TYR A 151 -9.23 4.33 -6.55
N ILE A 152 -9.59 3.89 -5.35
CA ILE A 152 -10.97 3.54 -4.97
C ILE A 152 -11.90 4.75 -5.09
N TYR A 153 -11.41 5.99 -5.00
CA TYR A 153 -12.23 7.19 -5.27
C TYR A 153 -12.54 7.39 -6.75
N MET A 154 -11.67 6.94 -7.67
CA MET A 154 -11.98 6.89 -9.11
C MET A 154 -12.87 5.69 -9.45
N SER A 155 -12.70 4.55 -8.77
CA SER A 155 -13.56 3.38 -9.00
C SER A 155 -14.98 3.58 -8.47
N SER A 156 -15.17 4.37 -7.41
CA SER A 156 -16.49 4.68 -6.85
C SER A 156 -17.39 5.46 -7.82
N PHE A 157 -16.85 6.13 -8.83
CA PHE A 157 -17.65 6.73 -9.92
C PHE A 157 -17.81 5.78 -11.12
N TYR A 158 -16.84 4.89 -11.36
CA TYR A 158 -16.93 3.89 -12.43
C TYR A 158 -17.90 2.73 -12.09
N THR A 159 -18.06 2.35 -10.83
CA THR A 159 -18.98 1.27 -10.43
C THR A 159 -20.47 1.69 -10.49
N PHE A 160 -20.79 2.99 -10.61
CA PHE A 160 -22.17 3.48 -10.71
C PHE A 160 -22.67 3.69 -12.16
N MET A 161 -21.83 3.53 -13.19
CA MET A 161 -22.17 3.87 -14.59
C MET A 161 -22.39 2.68 -15.51
N THR A 162 -22.84 1.53 -15.00
CA THR A 162 -23.29 0.42 -15.85
C THR A 162 -24.47 -0.34 -15.25
N PHE A 163 -25.69 0.21 -15.32
CA PHE A 163 -26.93 -0.57 -15.47
C PHE A 163 -28.05 0.34 -16.02
N VAL A 164 -28.10 0.50 -17.34
CA VAL A 164 -29.33 0.90 -18.03
C VAL A 164 -29.38 0.24 -19.40
N LEU A 165 -29.98 -0.95 -19.44
CA LEU A 165 -30.84 -1.38 -20.54
C LEU A 165 -32.04 -2.10 -19.91
N SER A 166 -33.08 -1.34 -19.62
CA SER A 166 -34.43 -1.86 -19.39
C SER A 166 -35.16 -1.97 -20.73
N VAL A 167 -35.70 -3.14 -21.07
CA VAL A 167 -37.09 -3.27 -21.58
C VAL A 167 -37.66 -4.64 -21.14
N PRO A 168 -38.92 -4.73 -20.67
CA PRO A 168 -39.44 -5.87 -19.91
C PRO A 168 -40.30 -6.83 -20.74
N HIS A 169 -40.36 -8.11 -20.37
CA HIS A 169 -41.64 -8.84 -20.29
C HIS A 169 -41.57 -10.21 -19.62
N SER A 170 -42.69 -10.55 -18.97
CA SER A 170 -43.19 -11.86 -18.51
C SER A 170 -42.53 -12.54 -17.30
N HIS A 171 -43.18 -12.30 -16.16
CA HIS A 171 -43.46 -13.20 -15.03
C HIS A 171 -42.81 -14.59 -15.03
N THR A 172 -41.97 -14.87 -14.04
CA THR A 172 -42.06 -16.03 -13.14
C THR A 172 -40.97 -15.92 -12.05
N TYR A 173 -41.37 -15.97 -10.78
CA TYR A 173 -40.43 -16.04 -9.66
C TYR A 173 -40.00 -17.50 -9.48
N SER A 174 -38.70 -17.78 -9.56
CA SER A 174 -38.14 -19.08 -9.22
C SER A 174 -36.99 -18.90 -8.22
N THR A 175 -37.21 -19.38 -7.00
CA THR A 175 -36.21 -19.50 -5.94
C THR A 175 -35.15 -20.52 -6.37
N ILE A 176 -33.90 -20.11 -6.53
CA ILE A 176 -32.78 -21.04 -6.70
C ILE A 176 -32.03 -21.14 -5.37
N ILE A 177 -32.28 -22.25 -4.67
CA ILE A 177 -31.45 -22.73 -3.57
C ILE A 177 -30.34 -23.57 -4.21
N LEU A 178 -29.08 -23.18 -4.03
CA LEU A 178 -27.94 -24.07 -4.26
C LEU A 178 -27.20 -24.22 -2.93
N CYS A 179 -27.47 -25.34 -2.27
CA CYS A 179 -26.67 -25.88 -1.19
C CYS A 179 -25.86 -27.07 -1.70
N GLN A 180 -24.65 -27.20 -1.11
CA GLN A 180 -23.75 -28.36 -1.09
C GLN A 180 -22.81 -28.53 -2.32
N GLY A 181 -21.52 -28.81 -2.15
CA GLY A 181 -20.84 -29.30 -0.95
C GLY A 181 -19.32 -29.12 -0.98
N ASN A 182 -18.77 -28.95 0.23
CA ASN A 182 -17.38 -29.24 0.53
C ASN A 182 -17.22 -30.75 0.73
N ILE A 183 -16.14 -31.31 0.19
CA ILE A 183 -15.66 -32.69 0.38
C ILE A 183 -14.12 -32.65 0.19
N PHE A 184 -13.23 -33.19 1.03
CA PHE A 184 -13.33 -34.00 2.27
C PHE A 184 -12.01 -34.00 3.09
N LYS A 185 -12.12 -34.33 4.38
CA LYS A 185 -11.36 -35.37 5.13
C LYS A 185 -12.33 -35.82 6.24
N LEU A 186 -12.70 -37.09 6.46
CA LEU A 186 -12.13 -38.42 6.21
C LEU A 186 -12.94 -39.25 5.21
#